data_AF-A0A9C8ACQ7-F1
#
_entry.id   AF-A0A9C8ACQ7-F1
#
_cell.length_a   1.000
_cell.length_b   1.000
_cell.length_c   1.000
_cell.angle_alpha   90.00
_cell.angle_beta   90.00
_cell.angle_gamma   90.00
#
_symmetry.space_group_name_H-M   'P 1'
#
loop_
_entity.id
_entity.type
_entity.pdbx_description
1 polymer ?
#
loop_
_entity_poly.entity_id
_entity_poly.type
_entity_poly.pdbx_seq_one_letter_code
_entity_poly.pdbx_strand_id
1 'polypeptide(L)'
;MKLLPVNWFIMVNFSLSLALGFTSAMAFESAKNVSVYSQNPSQPEKKKERRRRGDCDLLSVWTASLCDSNTFCYQAPEQLRLWLPKHKRSGQMNDRLVILNPATQTVVIKPWAASEHTFAWPFSNMPLQSGTHYRVGLKNGRHYSLIELTLHQIPAHLSVTEQIAAMRQLGCSQQANMLQKLGH
;
A
#
# COMPACT_ATOMS: atom_id res chain seq x y z
N MET A 1 -27.12 20.24 -47.25
CA MET A 1 -26.31 19.19 -47.92
C MET A 1 -26.09 18.05 -46.94
N LYS A 2 -26.62 16.87 -47.28
CA LYS A 2 -26.35 15.59 -46.62
C LYS A 2 -24.99 15.08 -47.11
N LEU A 3 -24.15 14.50 -46.24
CA LEU A 3 -23.32 13.33 -46.54
C LEU A 3 -22.92 12.66 -45.20
N LEU A 4 -23.02 11.34 -45.22
CA LEU A 4 -23.03 10.37 -44.12
C LEU A 4 -21.62 9.89 -43.72
N PRO A 5 -21.49 9.13 -42.60
CA PRO A 5 -20.20 8.79 -41.98
C PRO A 5 -19.55 7.53 -42.59
N VAL A 6 -18.22 7.47 -42.54
CA VAL A 6 -17.44 6.27 -42.90
C VAL A 6 -16.97 5.58 -41.63
N ASN A 7 -17.61 4.45 -41.33
CA ASN A 7 -17.17 3.46 -40.35
C ASN A 7 -15.94 2.72 -40.87
N TRP A 8 -14.90 2.60 -40.04
CA TRP A 8 -13.82 1.64 -40.27
C TRP A 8 -13.62 0.78 -39.02
N PHE A 9 -14.30 -0.36 -39.01
CA PHE A 9 -14.03 -1.49 -38.11
C PHE A 9 -12.83 -2.25 -38.69
N ILE A 10 -11.70 -2.25 -37.99
CA ILE A 10 -10.62 -3.21 -38.23
C ILE A 10 -10.55 -4.11 -36.98
N MET A 11 -11.21 -5.26 -37.06
CA MET A 11 -10.95 -6.39 -36.17
C MET A 11 -9.71 -7.11 -36.68
N VAL A 12 -8.64 -7.12 -35.88
CA VAL A 12 -7.52 -8.05 -36.08
C VAL A 12 -7.52 -9.02 -34.90
N ASN A 13 -8.04 -10.22 -35.16
CA ASN A 13 -7.87 -11.40 -34.34
C ASN A 13 -6.47 -11.96 -34.59
N PHE A 14 -5.59 -11.94 -33.59
CA PHE A 14 -4.36 -12.73 -33.57
C PHE A 14 -4.50 -13.83 -32.52
N SER A 15 -4.89 -15.02 -32.97
CA SER A 15 -4.76 -16.27 -32.24
C SER A 15 -3.44 -16.93 -32.67
N LEU A 16 -2.52 -17.23 -31.74
CA LEU A 16 -1.59 -18.36 -31.94
C LEU A 16 -0.97 -18.88 -30.63
N SER A 17 -1.57 -19.98 -30.17
CA SER A 17 -1.06 -21.24 -29.61
C SER A 17 0.26 -21.36 -28.83
N LEU A 18 0.09 -22.08 -27.70
CA LEU A 18 0.94 -23.05 -26.98
C LEU A 18 2.37 -23.32 -27.48
N ALA A 19 3.32 -23.29 -26.53
CA ALA A 19 4.38 -24.29 -26.45
C ALA A 19 4.58 -24.72 -24.98
N LEU A 20 4.22 -25.97 -24.70
CA LEU A 20 4.59 -26.74 -23.51
C LEU A 20 6.07 -27.12 -23.64
N GLY A 21 6.85 -26.89 -22.58
CA GLY A 21 8.22 -27.39 -22.46
C GLY A 21 8.50 -27.85 -21.04
N PHE A 22 8.30 -29.14 -20.79
CA PHE A 22 8.85 -29.84 -19.63
C PHE A 22 10.20 -30.43 -20.02
N THR A 23 11.25 -30.14 -19.25
CA THR A 23 12.40 -31.05 -19.10
C THR A 23 12.93 -30.95 -17.68
N SER A 24 12.71 -32.03 -16.93
CA SER A 24 13.39 -32.38 -15.69
C SER A 24 14.82 -32.80 -15.94
N ALA A 25 15.76 -32.39 -15.10
CA ALA A 25 17.00 -33.13 -14.86
C ALA A 25 17.45 -32.92 -13.40
N MET A 26 17.40 -34.02 -12.64
CA MET A 26 18.16 -34.14 -11.39
C MET A 26 19.59 -34.54 -11.73
N ALA A 27 20.57 -33.97 -11.04
CA ALA A 27 21.87 -34.59 -10.90
C ALA A 27 22.42 -34.30 -9.51
N PHE A 28 22.79 -35.39 -8.86
CA PHE A 28 23.29 -35.56 -7.50
C PHE A 28 24.81 -35.51 -7.55
N GLU A 29 25.47 -34.78 -6.64
CA GLU A 29 26.82 -35.20 -6.24
C GLU A 29 27.20 -34.72 -4.84
N SER A 30 27.48 -35.72 -4.01
CA SER A 30 28.02 -35.62 -2.67
C SER A 30 29.54 -35.69 -2.76
N ALA A 31 30.25 -34.70 -2.20
CA ALA A 31 31.65 -34.86 -1.83
C ALA A 31 31.92 -34.13 -0.51
N LYS A 32 32.15 -34.93 0.53
CA LYS A 32 32.80 -34.56 1.80
C LYS A 32 34.23 -34.09 1.52
N ASN A 33 34.71 -33.04 2.20
CA ASN A 33 35.80 -33.17 3.19
C ASN A 33 36.33 -31.83 3.75
N VAL A 34 36.60 -31.86 5.06
CA VAL A 34 37.64 -31.11 5.83
C VAL A 34 37.34 -29.61 6.04
N SER A 35 37.34 -29.04 7.25
CA SER A 35 38.40 -29.07 8.26
C SER A 35 37.90 -28.88 9.71
N VAL A 36 38.66 -29.47 10.63
CA VAL A 36 38.52 -29.47 12.08
C VAL A 36 39.47 -28.41 12.67
N TYR A 37 38.96 -27.65 13.67
CA TYR A 37 39.57 -26.62 14.56
C TYR A 37 40.01 -25.26 13.99
N SER A 38 39.35 -24.20 14.47
CA SER A 38 40.07 -23.10 15.14
C SER A 38 39.15 -22.39 16.14
N GLN A 39 39.70 -22.17 17.33
CA GLN A 39 39.08 -21.54 18.49
C GLN A 39 38.86 -20.04 18.26
N ASN A 40 37.83 -19.51 18.95
CA ASN A 40 37.37 -18.12 18.99
C ASN A 40 38.47 -17.05 18.89
N PRO A 41 38.12 -15.90 18.30
CA PRO A 41 37.82 -14.78 19.17
C PRO A 41 36.44 -14.19 18.86
N SER A 42 35.63 -14.12 19.92
CA SER A 42 34.54 -13.18 20.16
C SER A 42 34.25 -12.22 19.01
N GLN A 43 33.50 -12.69 18.01
CA GLN A 43 32.76 -11.76 17.18
C GLN A 43 31.77 -11.05 18.10
N PRO A 44 31.70 -9.71 18.12
CA PRO A 44 30.56 -9.06 18.73
C PRO A 44 29.36 -9.61 17.98
N GLU A 45 28.53 -10.39 18.68
CA GLU A 45 27.18 -10.68 18.23
C GLU A 45 26.63 -9.34 17.80
N LYS A 46 26.49 -9.15 16.48
CA LYS A 46 25.66 -8.09 15.94
C LYS A 46 24.31 -8.41 16.51
N LYS A 47 24.02 -7.79 17.66
CA LYS A 47 22.73 -7.74 18.31
C LYS A 47 21.82 -7.29 17.17
N LYS A 48 21.18 -8.26 16.53
CA LYS A 48 20.13 -8.02 15.55
C LYS A 48 19.06 -7.40 16.42
N GLU A 49 19.16 -6.08 16.57
CA GLU A 49 18.14 -5.21 17.12
C GLU A 49 16.84 -5.77 16.59
N ARG A 50 16.09 -6.44 17.46
CA ARG A 50 14.80 -7.03 17.09
C ARG A 50 14.05 -5.87 16.46
N ARG A 51 13.83 -5.94 15.14
CA ARG A 51 13.10 -4.94 14.38
C ARG A 51 11.86 -4.62 15.20
N ARG A 52 11.80 -3.40 15.74
CA ARG A 52 10.70 -2.97 16.61
C ARG A 52 9.42 -3.07 15.79
N ARG A 53 8.67 -4.17 15.98
CA ARG A 53 7.25 -4.27 15.67
C ARG A 53 6.59 -3.24 16.59
N GLY A 54 6.37 -2.02 16.09
CA GLY A 54 5.77 -0.95 16.88
C GLY A 54 5.71 0.38 16.16
N ASP A 55 6.55 0.61 15.15
CA ASP A 55 6.57 1.93 14.50
C ASP A 55 5.47 2.14 13.44
N CYS A 56 4.60 1.17 13.18
CA CYS A 56 3.56 1.27 12.14
C CYS A 56 2.13 1.35 12.70
N ASP A 57 2.00 1.59 14.00
CA ASP A 57 0.71 1.74 14.66
C ASP A 57 -0.02 2.97 14.14
N LEU A 58 -1.36 2.89 14.03
CA LEU A 58 -2.18 4.01 13.61
C LEU A 58 -2.00 5.20 14.56
N LEU A 59 -1.63 6.37 14.02
CA LEU A 59 -1.53 7.61 14.78
C LEU A 59 -2.90 8.15 15.24
N SER A 60 -3.92 7.97 14.40
CA SER A 60 -5.27 8.48 14.66
C SER A 60 -6.30 7.65 13.90
N VAL A 61 -7.57 7.72 14.34
CA VAL A 61 -8.70 7.04 13.69
C VAL A 61 -8.85 7.45 12.22
N TRP A 62 -8.42 8.65 11.85
CA TRP A 62 -8.58 9.22 10.50
C TRP A 62 -7.28 9.27 9.68
N THR A 63 -6.23 8.57 10.14
CA THR A 63 -4.94 8.53 9.47
C THR A 63 -4.61 7.11 8.99
N ALA A 64 -4.61 6.88 7.68
CA ALA A 64 -4.22 5.61 7.08
C ALA A 64 -2.69 5.43 7.10
N SER A 65 -2.22 4.32 7.66
CA SER A 65 -0.81 3.93 7.64
C SER A 65 -0.44 3.34 6.29
N LEU A 66 0.67 3.78 5.71
CA LEU A 66 1.23 3.26 4.47
C LEU A 66 2.28 2.15 4.67
N CYS A 67 2.33 1.56 5.86
CA CYS A 67 3.30 0.49 6.13
C CYS A 67 2.94 -0.84 5.46
N ASP A 68 1.66 -1.20 5.51
CA ASP A 68 1.15 -2.48 5.05
C ASP A 68 -0.19 -2.25 4.35
N SER A 69 -0.56 -3.18 3.46
CA SER A 69 -1.88 -3.13 2.83
C SER A 69 -2.98 -3.27 3.88
N ASN A 70 -4.01 -2.42 3.80
CA ASN A 70 -5.09 -2.41 4.78
C ASN A 70 -6.42 -1.92 4.19
N THR A 71 -7.47 -2.11 4.98
CA THR A 71 -8.79 -1.55 4.74
C THR A 71 -9.00 -0.39 5.71
N PHE A 72 -9.45 0.75 5.18
CA PHE A 72 -9.58 1.99 5.91
C PHE A 72 -10.93 2.66 5.66
N CYS A 73 -11.56 3.11 6.74
CA CYS A 73 -12.85 3.76 6.73
C CYS A 73 -12.71 5.28 6.92
N TYR A 74 -13.52 6.07 6.21
CA TYR A 74 -13.56 7.53 6.34
C TYR A 74 -15.00 8.02 6.40
N GLN A 75 -15.26 9.17 7.04
CA GLN A 75 -16.59 9.81 7.02
C GLN A 75 -16.68 10.83 5.88
N ALA A 76 -15.70 11.73 5.85
CA ALA A 76 -15.58 12.78 4.86
C ALA A 76 -14.20 12.71 4.16
N PRO A 77 -14.11 12.96 2.86
CA PRO A 77 -12.85 12.87 2.14
C PRO A 77 -11.73 13.75 2.69
N GLU A 78 -12.09 14.91 3.24
CA GLU A 78 -11.16 15.92 3.78
C GLU A 78 -10.47 15.46 5.06
N GLN A 79 -11.04 14.46 5.76
CA GLN A 79 -10.47 13.92 7.00
C GLN A 79 -9.36 12.90 6.73
N LEU A 80 -9.34 12.28 5.53
CA LEU A 80 -8.39 11.22 5.23
C LEU A 80 -6.98 11.78 5.11
N ARG A 81 -6.12 11.33 6.02
CA ARG A 81 -4.68 11.59 5.97
C ARG A 81 -3.93 10.29 5.78
N LEU A 82 -2.81 10.37 5.07
CA LEU A 82 -1.86 9.28 4.91
C LEU A 82 -0.67 9.52 5.83
N TRP A 83 -0.14 8.46 6.41
CA TRP A 83 1.03 8.54 7.28
C TRP A 83 2.04 7.45 6.97
N LEU A 84 3.31 7.81 7.11
CA LEU A 84 4.41 6.88 7.03
C LEU A 84 5.49 7.25 8.05
N PRO A 85 6.07 6.28 8.78
CA PRO A 85 7.12 6.54 9.77
C PRO A 85 8.34 7.24 9.16
N LYS A 86 8.99 8.13 9.92
CA LYS A 86 10.14 8.91 9.44
C LYS A 86 11.27 8.03 8.90
N HIS A 87 11.54 6.88 9.52
CA HIS A 87 12.59 5.96 9.09
C HIS A 87 12.26 5.21 7.78
N LYS A 88 11.00 5.21 7.34
CA LYS A 88 10.53 4.68 6.05
C LYS A 88 10.53 5.73 4.95
N ARG A 89 10.76 7.00 5.31
CA ARG A 89 10.91 8.12 4.38
C ARG A 89 12.39 8.32 4.09
N SER A 90 12.71 8.80 2.89
CA SER A 90 14.12 9.09 2.58
C SER A 90 14.63 10.31 3.35
N GLY A 91 13.71 11.15 3.85
CA GLY A 91 14.02 12.42 4.49
C GLY A 91 14.52 13.48 3.49
N GLN A 92 14.54 13.16 2.20
CA GLN A 92 14.96 14.07 1.13
C GLN A 92 13.77 14.89 0.65
N MET A 93 14.04 16.06 0.09
CA MET A 93 13.03 16.91 -0.56
C MET A 93 12.32 16.25 -1.76
N ASN A 94 12.81 15.09 -2.21
CA ASN A 94 12.35 14.40 -3.41
C ASN A 94 11.37 13.24 -3.15
N ASP A 95 10.95 12.99 -1.91
CA ASP A 95 9.90 12.01 -1.65
C ASP A 95 8.61 12.41 -2.38
N ARG A 96 8.20 11.62 -3.36
CA ARG A 96 6.95 11.83 -4.09
C ARG A 96 5.94 10.75 -3.73
N LEU A 97 4.81 11.15 -3.17
CA LEU A 97 3.67 10.26 -3.02
C LEU A 97 3.11 9.91 -4.39
N VAL A 98 2.86 8.62 -4.61
CA VAL A 98 2.19 8.09 -5.78
C VAL A 98 0.90 7.43 -5.31
N ILE A 99 -0.23 7.84 -5.90
CA ILE A 99 -1.55 7.25 -5.69
C ILE A 99 -2.07 6.81 -7.05
N LEU A 100 -2.40 5.54 -7.20
CA LEU A 100 -2.99 4.95 -8.39
C LEU A 100 -4.38 4.41 -8.04
N ASN A 101 -5.39 4.80 -8.81
CA ASN A 101 -6.68 4.12 -8.84
C ASN A 101 -6.68 3.14 -10.02
N PRO A 102 -6.61 1.81 -9.79
CA PRO A 102 -6.57 0.83 -10.87
C PRO A 102 -7.85 0.80 -11.72
N ALA A 103 -9.01 1.12 -11.14
CA ALA A 103 -10.29 1.07 -11.84
C ALA A 103 -10.42 2.17 -12.90
N THR A 104 -9.92 3.38 -12.58
CA THR A 104 -9.95 4.52 -13.50
C THR A 104 -8.62 4.74 -14.23
N GLN A 105 -7.59 3.95 -13.89
CA GLN A 105 -6.19 4.15 -14.32
C GLN A 105 -5.62 5.54 -13.99
N THR A 106 -6.26 6.27 -13.07
CA THR A 106 -5.80 7.62 -12.68
C THR A 106 -4.57 7.51 -11.78
N VAL A 107 -3.55 8.31 -12.05
CA VAL A 107 -2.33 8.39 -11.25
C VAL A 107 -2.12 9.82 -10.78
N VAL A 108 -1.94 9.99 -9.47
CA VAL A 108 -1.54 11.25 -8.86
C VAL A 108 -0.14 11.10 -8.28
N ILE A 109 0.75 12.02 -8.64
CA ILE A 109 2.10 12.11 -8.10
C ILE A 109 2.26 13.48 -7.48
N LYS A 110 2.54 13.55 -6.18
CA LYS A 110 2.70 14.81 -5.44
C LYS A 110 3.95 14.78 -4.56
N PRO A 111 4.68 15.90 -4.42
CA PRO A 111 5.75 15.99 -3.45
C PRO A 111 5.19 15.87 -2.03
N TRP A 112 5.83 15.07 -1.18
CA TRP A 112 5.50 14.98 0.23
C TRP A 112 6.64 15.61 1.03
N ALA A 113 6.41 16.81 1.54
CA ALA A 113 7.45 17.61 2.19
C ALA A 113 8.07 16.87 3.38
N ALA A 114 9.39 16.92 3.51
CA ALA A 114 10.13 16.22 4.57
C ALA A 114 9.75 16.69 6.00
N SER A 115 9.23 17.92 6.12
CA SER A 115 8.72 18.49 7.37
C SER A 115 7.34 17.98 7.79
N GLU A 116 6.56 17.40 6.87
CA GLU A 116 5.17 17.00 7.12
C GLU A 116 5.07 15.53 7.47
N HIS A 117 4.61 15.18 8.67
CA HIS A 117 4.47 13.77 9.06
C HIS A 117 3.32 13.04 8.36
N THR A 118 2.27 13.78 7.96
CA THR A 118 1.08 13.23 7.30
C THR A 118 0.85 13.94 5.97
N PHE A 119 0.26 13.25 5.00
CA PHE A 119 -0.17 13.83 3.72
C PHE A 119 -1.69 13.85 3.65
N ALA A 120 -2.29 15.01 3.37
CA ALA A 120 -3.74 15.10 3.15
C ALA A 120 -4.11 14.46 1.80
N TRP A 121 -5.17 13.64 1.76
CA TRP A 121 -5.58 13.02 0.51
C TRP A 121 -5.89 14.08 -0.57
N PRO A 122 -5.37 13.95 -1.82
CA PRO A 122 -5.50 14.98 -2.84
C PRO A 122 -6.85 14.89 -3.56
N PHE A 123 -7.95 15.15 -2.84
CA PHE A 123 -9.33 14.92 -3.30
C PHE A 123 -9.67 15.59 -4.65
N SER A 124 -9.14 16.78 -4.93
CA SER A 124 -9.37 17.49 -6.19
C SER A 124 -8.76 16.79 -7.41
N ASN A 125 -7.71 15.97 -7.22
CA ASN A 125 -7.07 15.21 -8.29
C ASN A 125 -7.38 13.71 -8.24
N MET A 126 -7.74 13.20 -7.08
CA MET A 126 -8.11 11.80 -6.84
C MET A 126 -9.35 11.75 -5.95
N PRO A 127 -10.56 11.93 -6.50
CA PRO A 127 -11.79 11.81 -5.73
C PRO A 127 -11.88 10.43 -5.07
N LEU A 128 -12.31 10.40 -3.81
CA LEU A 128 -12.52 9.15 -3.11
C LEU A 128 -13.78 8.45 -3.61
N GLN A 129 -13.68 7.14 -3.75
CA GLN A 129 -14.76 6.24 -4.13
C GLN A 129 -14.83 5.15 -3.06
N SER A 130 -15.99 5.00 -2.42
CA SER A 130 -16.22 3.97 -1.41
C SER A 130 -16.13 2.57 -2.03
N GLY A 131 -15.53 1.62 -1.30
CA GLY A 131 -15.31 0.26 -1.76
C GLY A 131 -14.20 0.10 -2.80
N THR A 132 -13.42 1.14 -3.07
CA THR A 132 -12.38 1.12 -4.12
C THR A 132 -11.01 0.82 -3.52
N HIS A 133 -10.25 0.00 -4.25
CA HIS A 133 -8.85 -0.30 -3.95
C HIS A 133 -7.93 0.72 -4.62
N TYR A 134 -7.05 1.34 -3.84
CA TYR A 134 -6.01 2.25 -4.32
C TYR A 134 -4.65 1.62 -4.13
N ARG A 135 -3.70 1.96 -4.99
CA ARG A 135 -2.29 1.61 -4.83
C ARG A 135 -1.52 2.85 -4.43
N VAL A 136 -0.87 2.81 -3.28
CA VAL A 136 -0.22 3.98 -2.67
C VAL A 136 1.21 3.66 -2.29
N GLY A 137 2.14 4.58 -2.54
CA GLY A 137 3.53 4.41 -2.13
C GLY A 137 4.38 5.66 -2.30
N LEU A 138 5.61 5.60 -1.83
CA LEU A 138 6.58 6.69 -1.98
C LEU A 138 7.58 6.35 -3.08
N LYS A 139 7.67 7.24 -4.07
CA LYS A 139 8.71 7.23 -5.10
C LYS A 139 9.91 8.05 -4.64
N ASN A 140 11.02 7.38 -4.41
CA ASN A 140 12.33 7.96 -4.04
C ASN A 140 13.46 7.53 -5.00
N GLY A 141 13.11 7.26 -6.27
CA GLY A 141 14.06 6.78 -7.29
C GLY A 141 13.36 6.11 -8.47
N ARG A 142 14.06 5.18 -9.13
CA ARG A 142 13.50 4.39 -10.26
C ARG A 142 12.57 3.27 -9.81
N HIS A 143 12.83 2.67 -8.65
CA HIS A 143 12.04 1.60 -8.08
C HIS A 143 11.34 2.08 -6.81
N TYR A 144 10.06 1.76 -6.68
CA TYR A 144 9.29 2.01 -5.48
C TYR A 144 8.20 0.95 -5.32
N SER A 145 7.88 0.62 -4.08
CA SER A 145 6.80 -0.29 -3.73
C SER A 145 5.48 0.46 -3.59
N LEU A 146 4.41 -0.13 -4.11
CA LEU A 146 3.04 0.30 -3.86
C LEU A 146 2.39 -0.72 -2.91
N ILE A 147 1.68 -0.22 -1.90
CA ILE A 147 0.78 -1.02 -1.06
C ILE A 147 -0.66 -0.85 -1.53
N GLU A 148 -1.53 -1.77 -1.16
CA GLU A 148 -2.96 -1.70 -1.48
C GLU A 148 -3.76 -1.14 -0.30
N LEU A 149 -4.57 -0.13 -0.56
CA LEU A 149 -5.39 0.58 0.41
C LEU A 149 -6.84 0.52 -0.06
N THR A 150 -7.70 -0.20 0.66
CA THR A 150 -9.13 -0.27 0.36
C THR A 150 -9.88 0.76 1.17
N LEU A 151 -10.60 1.67 0.52
CA LEU A 151 -11.25 2.79 1.19
C LEU A 151 -12.77 2.63 1.22
N HIS A 152 -13.37 2.67 2.41
CA HIS A 152 -14.82 2.65 2.60
C HIS A 152 -15.33 3.92 3.27
N GLN A 153 -16.42 4.46 2.75
CA GLN A 153 -17.12 5.56 3.39
C GLN A 153 -18.11 5.03 4.43
N ILE A 154 -18.11 5.62 5.62
CA ILE A 154 -19.16 5.44 6.64
C ILE A 154 -19.99 6.73 6.78
N PRO A 155 -21.29 6.64 7.10
CA PRO A 155 -22.10 7.83 7.30
C PRO A 155 -21.65 8.65 8.52
N ALA A 156 -21.56 9.98 8.36
CA ALA A 156 -21.06 10.88 9.40
C ALA A 156 -22.05 11.10 10.57
N HIS A 157 -23.34 10.82 10.37
CA HIS A 157 -24.39 11.04 11.37
C HIS A 157 -24.55 9.90 12.38
N LEU A 158 -23.79 8.81 12.21
CA LEU A 158 -23.83 7.66 13.11
C LEU A 158 -23.27 8.05 14.49
N SER A 159 -23.86 7.52 15.55
CA SER A 159 -23.27 7.56 16.89
C SER A 159 -21.95 6.79 16.94
N VAL A 160 -21.12 7.03 17.96
CA VAL A 160 -19.79 6.38 18.07
C VAL A 160 -19.92 4.85 18.09
N THR A 161 -20.93 4.30 18.77
CA THR A 161 -21.19 2.85 18.82
C THR A 161 -21.57 2.29 17.45
N GLU A 162 -22.40 3.01 16.69
CA GLU A 162 -22.78 2.64 15.33
C GLU A 162 -21.59 2.75 14.36
N GLN A 163 -20.74 3.77 14.51
CA GLN A 163 -19.50 3.90 13.74
C GLN A 163 -18.57 2.72 13.97
N ILE A 164 -18.37 2.30 15.23
CA ILE A 164 -17.56 1.13 15.57
C ILE A 164 -18.13 -0.13 14.91
N ALA A 165 -19.45 -0.33 14.97
CA ALA A 165 -20.11 -1.47 14.34
C ALA A 165 -19.93 -1.47 12.81
N ALA A 166 -20.16 -0.33 12.16
CA ALA A 166 -19.98 -0.16 10.71
C ALA A 166 -18.52 -0.40 10.29
N MET A 167 -17.55 0.17 11.00
CA MET A 167 -16.13 -0.04 10.75
C MET A 167 -15.75 -1.53 10.83
N ARG A 168 -16.27 -2.27 11.81
CA ARG A 168 -16.04 -3.73 11.92
C ARG A 168 -16.62 -4.50 10.74
N GLN A 169 -17.86 -4.19 10.35
CA GLN A 169 -18.53 -4.84 9.21
C GLN A 169 -17.77 -4.62 7.90
N LEU A 170 -17.18 -3.44 7.72
CA LEU A 170 -16.39 -3.07 6.54
C LEU A 170 -14.92 -3.52 6.60
N GLY A 171 -14.50 -4.21 7.67
CA GLY A 171 -13.13 -4.71 7.83
C GLY A 171 -12.12 -3.68 8.35
N CYS A 172 -12.56 -2.49 8.75
CA CYS A 172 -11.76 -1.42 9.36
C CYS A 172 -11.53 -1.66 10.87
N SER A 173 -11.24 -2.90 11.26
CA SER A 173 -11.22 -3.34 12.68
C SER A 173 -10.18 -2.60 13.53
N GLN A 174 -9.04 -2.22 12.96
CA GLN A 174 -8.02 -1.45 13.68
C GLN A 174 -8.54 -0.05 14.07
N GLN A 175 -9.24 0.62 13.17
CA GLN A 175 -9.88 1.91 13.45
C GLN A 175 -11.02 1.76 14.47
N ALA A 176 -11.84 0.72 14.33
CA ALA A 176 -12.92 0.44 15.27
C ALA A 176 -12.39 0.25 16.70
N ASN A 177 -11.30 -0.52 16.86
CA ASN A 177 -10.68 -0.76 18.16
C ASN A 177 -10.05 0.51 18.77
N MET A 178 -9.49 1.38 17.93
CA MET A 178 -8.95 2.66 18.38
C MET A 178 -10.07 3.63 18.80
N LEU A 179 -11.15 3.71 18.01
CA LEU A 179 -12.31 4.53 18.35
C LEU A 179 -12.98 4.06 19.64
N GLN A 180 -13.07 2.75 19.86
CA GLN A 180 -13.57 2.18 21.13
C GLN A 180 -12.72 2.61 22.33
N LYS A 181 -11.39 2.67 22.20
CA LYS A 181 -10.50 3.10 23.29
C LYS A 181 -10.58 4.59 23.61
N LEU A 182 -10.99 5.42 22.66
CA LEU A 182 -11.13 6.88 22.84
C LEU A 182 -12.47 7.30 23.44
N GLY A 183 -13.49 6.42 23.36
CA GLY A 183 -14.83 6.67 23.92
C GLY A 183 -14.98 6.29 25.40
N HIS A 184 -13.89 5.94 26.07
CA HIS A 184 -13.78 5.66 27.50
C HIS A 184 -12.82 6.68 28.13
#